data_AF-A0AAW6YFV5-F1
#
_entry.id   AF-A0AAW6YFV5-F1
#
_cell.length_a   1.000
_cell.length_b   1.000
_cell.length_c   1.000
_cell.angle_alpha   90.00
_cell.angle_beta   90.00
_cell.angle_gamma   90.00
#
_symmetry.space_group_name_H-M   'P 1'
#
loop_
_entity.id
_entity.type
_entity.pdbx_description
1 polymer ?
#
loop_
_entity_poly.entity_id
_entity_poly.type
_entity_poly.pdbx_seq_one_letter_code
_entity_poly.pdbx_strand_id
1 'polypeptide(L)'
;MTKVEYLAKLDKYLRKLPKEDYQEAMDYFSEYFEEAGPENEAQVIAELGTPKEAARDIISRLLDEKIIDQEKTPKSRVSMVWLAILAILSAPVTLPLALFLFLAVITILALGVAAIAVVLSLGVAFLTSGIYMLFDSWSYLNISFSATALSFGLGLLALGLSLLALLAAGAVCKVVGRSIVNLARKTENKRRKL
;
A
#
# COMPACT_ATOMS: atom_id res chain seq x y z
N MET A 1 36.16 5.75 -41.37
CA MET A 1 36.26 5.99 -39.92
C MET A 1 37.52 5.30 -39.45
N THR A 2 38.40 5.97 -38.71
CA THR A 2 39.65 5.37 -38.20
C THR A 2 39.44 4.81 -36.79
N LYS A 3 40.34 3.95 -36.29
CA LYS A 3 40.23 3.44 -34.91
C LYS A 3 40.13 4.55 -33.86
N VAL A 4 40.86 5.65 -34.08
CA VAL A 4 40.91 6.80 -33.17
C VAL A 4 39.53 7.47 -33.09
N GLU A 5 38.85 7.62 -34.22
CA GLU A 5 37.49 8.17 -34.25
C GLU A 5 36.47 7.21 -33.61
N TYR A 6 36.69 5.91 -33.69
CA TYR A 6 35.82 4.88 -33.11
C TYR A 6 35.89 4.88 -31.59
N LEU A 7 37.10 4.79 -31.05
CA LEU A 7 37.35 4.84 -29.61
C LEU A 7 36.91 6.18 -29.01
N ALA A 8 37.13 7.30 -29.69
CA ALA A 8 36.68 8.61 -29.20
C ALA A 8 35.14 8.75 -29.13
N LYS A 9 34.39 8.07 -30.01
CA LYS A 9 32.93 8.01 -29.92
C LYS A 9 32.47 7.03 -28.85
N LEU A 10 33.16 5.89 -28.72
CA LEU A 10 32.90 4.88 -27.70
C LEU A 10 33.10 5.45 -26.28
N ASP A 11 34.18 6.20 -26.03
CA ASP A 11 34.46 6.96 -24.79
C ASP A 11 33.24 7.79 -24.37
N LYS A 12 32.69 8.58 -25.30
CA LYS A 12 31.56 9.46 -25.01
C LYS A 12 30.31 8.70 -24.58
N TYR A 13 30.09 7.50 -25.10
CA TYR A 13 28.93 6.68 -24.74
C TYR A 13 29.14 5.91 -23.43
N LEU A 14 30.36 5.45 -23.16
CA LEU A 14 30.71 4.67 -21.96
C LEU A 14 30.94 5.53 -20.71
N ARG A 15 31.09 6.85 -20.81
CA ARG A 15 31.22 7.79 -19.67
C ARG A 15 30.13 7.70 -18.58
N LYS A 16 29.00 7.06 -18.88
CA LYS A 16 27.90 6.84 -17.91
C LYS A 16 28.14 5.63 -17.00
N LEU A 17 29.12 4.78 -17.29
CA LEU A 17 29.46 3.60 -16.50
C LEU A 17 30.35 3.96 -15.29
N PRO A 18 30.39 3.10 -14.26
CA PRO A 18 31.37 3.18 -13.19
C PRO A 18 32.81 3.18 -13.73
N LYS A 19 33.75 3.79 -13.00
CA LYS A 19 35.14 3.98 -13.46
C LYS A 19 35.85 2.68 -13.82
N GLU A 20 35.61 1.61 -13.06
CA GLU A 20 36.22 0.29 -13.26
C GLU A 20 35.72 -0.33 -14.57
N ASP A 21 34.40 -0.51 -14.70
CA ASP A 21 33.76 -1.05 -15.91
C ASP A 21 34.10 -0.24 -17.18
N TYR A 22 34.24 1.09 -17.04
CA TYR A 22 34.63 1.98 -18.12
C TYR A 22 36.07 1.74 -18.60
N GLN A 23 37.02 1.61 -17.67
CA GLN A 23 38.43 1.40 -18.00
C GLN A 23 38.61 0.03 -18.67
N GLU A 24 38.02 -1.00 -18.07
CA GLU A 24 38.10 -2.36 -18.60
C GLU A 24 37.52 -2.47 -20.02
N ALA A 25 36.34 -1.88 -20.26
CA ALA A 25 35.76 -1.83 -21.59
C ALA A 25 36.68 -1.08 -22.56
N MET A 26 37.27 0.05 -22.16
CA MET A 26 38.11 0.84 -23.06
C MET A 26 39.44 0.19 -23.40
N ASP A 27 40.06 -0.47 -22.42
CA ASP A 27 41.29 -1.22 -22.61
C ASP A 27 41.06 -2.42 -23.54
N TYR A 28 39.95 -3.16 -23.36
CA TYR A 28 39.58 -4.29 -24.22
C TYR A 28 39.46 -3.89 -25.70
N PHE A 29 38.73 -2.81 -26.01
CA PHE A 29 38.61 -2.36 -27.40
C PHE A 29 39.93 -1.81 -27.93
N SER A 30 40.74 -1.14 -27.10
CA SER A 30 42.05 -0.63 -27.51
C SER A 30 42.98 -1.78 -27.92
N GLU A 31 43.08 -2.82 -27.09
CA GLU A 31 43.89 -4.01 -27.38
C GLU A 31 43.40 -4.74 -28.65
N TYR A 32 42.09 -4.87 -28.83
CA TYR A 32 41.51 -5.52 -30.01
C TYR A 32 41.83 -4.78 -31.32
N PHE A 33 41.84 -3.44 -31.29
CA PHE A 33 42.27 -2.62 -32.43
C PHE A 33 43.79 -2.62 -32.65
N GLU A 34 44.58 -2.84 -31.60
CA GLU A 34 46.04 -2.98 -31.72
C GLU A 34 46.45 -4.33 -32.31
N GLU A 35 45.78 -5.42 -31.91
CA GLU A 35 46.05 -6.78 -32.41
C GLU A 35 45.69 -6.93 -33.89
N ALA A 36 44.61 -6.29 -34.35
CA ALA A 36 44.23 -6.28 -35.75
C ALA A 36 45.23 -5.52 -36.66
N GLY A 37 45.96 -4.56 -36.09
CA GLY A 37 46.92 -3.73 -36.80
C GLY A 37 46.28 -2.69 -37.74
N PRO A 38 47.08 -1.71 -38.22
CA PRO A 38 46.60 -0.59 -39.04
C PRO A 38 46.00 -1.03 -40.38
N GLU A 39 46.34 -2.22 -40.88
CA GLU A 39 45.83 -2.75 -42.15
C GLU A 39 44.39 -3.30 -42.05
N ASN A 40 43.93 -3.70 -40.86
CA ASN A 40 42.62 -4.32 -40.68
C ASN A 40 41.62 -3.47 -39.86
N GLU A 41 41.96 -2.22 -39.51
CA GLU A 41 41.07 -1.33 -38.73
C GLU A 41 39.67 -1.20 -39.35
N ALA A 42 39.58 -1.13 -40.68
CA ALA A 42 38.30 -1.01 -41.38
C ALA A 42 37.44 -2.29 -41.29
N GLN A 43 38.05 -3.46 -41.21
CA GLN A 43 37.36 -4.75 -41.05
C GLN A 43 36.83 -4.88 -39.62
N VAL A 44 37.65 -4.53 -38.63
CA VAL A 44 37.25 -4.55 -37.22
C VAL A 44 36.08 -3.61 -36.93
N ILE A 45 36.06 -2.42 -37.53
CA ILE A 45 34.92 -1.49 -37.40
C ILE A 45 33.64 -2.08 -38.01
N ALA A 46 33.75 -2.84 -39.11
CA ALA A 46 32.60 -3.50 -39.71
C ALA A 46 32.07 -4.65 -38.85
N GLU A 47 32.97 -5.36 -38.15
CA GLU A 47 32.63 -6.48 -37.25
C GLU A 47 32.02 -6.01 -35.93
N LEU A 48 32.57 -4.94 -35.33
CA LEU A 48 32.07 -4.36 -34.09
C LEU A 48 30.78 -3.53 -34.26
N GLY A 49 30.43 -3.18 -35.51
CA GLY A 49 29.24 -2.38 -35.82
C GLY A 49 29.39 -0.91 -35.46
N THR A 50 28.29 -0.25 -35.08
CA THR A 50 28.37 1.18 -34.71
C THR A 50 28.85 1.36 -33.26
N PRO A 51 29.65 2.40 -32.96
CA PRO A 51 30.18 2.62 -31.60
C PRO A 51 29.09 2.86 -30.55
N LYS A 52 27.89 3.28 -31.00
CA LYS A 52 26.71 3.44 -30.15
C LYS A 52 26.05 2.10 -29.79
N GLU A 53 26.01 1.16 -30.73
CA GLU A 53 25.47 -0.19 -30.49
C GLU A 53 26.39 -0.99 -29.59
N ALA A 54 27.71 -0.96 -29.86
CA ALA A 54 28.72 -1.59 -29.02
C ALA A 54 28.63 -1.07 -27.57
N ALA A 55 28.55 0.26 -27.39
CA ALA A 55 28.38 0.85 -26.06
C ALA A 55 27.09 0.39 -25.35
N ARG A 56 26.00 0.27 -26.10
CA ARG A 56 24.71 -0.13 -25.54
C ARG A 56 24.72 -1.59 -25.09
N ASP A 57 25.37 -2.47 -25.85
CA ASP A 57 25.51 -3.89 -25.52
C ASP A 57 26.30 -4.09 -24.21
N ILE A 58 27.44 -3.39 -24.07
CA ILE A 58 28.26 -3.40 -22.85
C ILE A 58 27.45 -2.92 -21.65
N ILE A 59 26.75 -1.79 -21.78
CA ILE A 59 25.93 -1.24 -20.70
C ILE A 59 24.81 -2.21 -20.31
N SER A 60 24.13 -2.85 -21.27
CA SER A 60 23.09 -3.84 -20.95
C SER A 60 23.64 -5.08 -20.26
N ARG A 61 24.78 -5.60 -20.72
CA ARG A 61 25.39 -6.80 -20.14
C ARG A 61 25.83 -6.55 -18.69
N LEU A 62 26.47 -5.41 -18.43
CA LEU A 62 26.88 -5.02 -17.07
C LEU A 62 25.68 -4.75 -16.16
N LEU A 63 24.58 -4.20 -16.68
CA LEU A 63 23.35 -4.01 -15.92
C LEU A 63 22.69 -5.34 -15.57
N ASP A 64 22.58 -6.26 -16.53
CA ASP A 64 22.04 -7.60 -16.28
C ASP A 64 22.90 -8.36 -15.28
N GLU A 65 24.23 -8.30 -15.39
CA GLU A 65 25.16 -8.92 -14.44
C GLU A 65 25.02 -8.34 -13.02
N LYS A 66 24.98 -7.01 -12.87
CA LYS A 66 24.76 -6.38 -11.56
C LYS A 66 23.37 -6.63 -10.99
N ILE A 67 22.32 -6.72 -11.81
CA ILE A 67 20.96 -7.10 -11.36
C ILE A 67 20.94 -8.55 -10.91
N ILE A 68 21.59 -9.43 -11.66
CA ILE A 68 21.75 -10.85 -11.32
C ILE A 68 22.54 -10.99 -10.01
N ASP A 69 23.57 -10.18 -9.74
CA ASP A 69 24.30 -10.17 -8.47
C ASP A 69 23.51 -9.54 -7.30
N GLN A 70 22.62 -8.58 -7.57
CA GLN A 70 21.72 -8.02 -6.56
C GLN A 70 20.60 -9.00 -6.18
N GLU A 71 20.03 -9.75 -7.15
CA GLU A 71 19.06 -10.81 -6.88
C GLU A 71 19.74 -12.07 -6.31
N LYS A 72 20.89 -12.45 -6.86
CA LYS A 72 21.79 -13.43 -6.26
C LYS A 72 22.61 -12.73 -5.18
N THR A 73 21.95 -12.29 -4.12
CA THR A 73 22.59 -12.51 -2.82
C THR A 73 22.53 -14.03 -2.60
N PRO A 74 23.62 -14.81 -2.77
CA PRO A 74 23.67 -16.12 -2.16
C PRO A 74 23.72 -15.83 -0.67
N LYS A 75 22.55 -15.67 -0.06
CA LYS A 75 22.40 -15.69 1.38
C LYS A 75 23.05 -17.00 1.80
N SER A 76 24.28 -16.89 2.28
CA SER A 76 25.15 -18.03 2.52
C SER A 76 24.36 -19.05 3.35
N ARG A 77 24.62 -20.35 3.19
CA ARG A 77 23.91 -21.38 3.98
C ARG A 77 23.82 -21.00 5.45
N VAL A 78 24.83 -20.29 5.97
CA VAL A 78 24.88 -19.74 7.33
C VAL A 78 23.80 -18.68 7.58
N SER A 79 23.58 -17.70 6.70
CA SER A 79 22.51 -16.70 6.87
C SER A 79 21.11 -17.30 6.66
N MET A 80 20.98 -18.33 5.81
CA MET A 80 19.73 -19.07 5.63
C MET A 80 19.42 -19.97 6.84
N VAL A 81 20.44 -20.64 7.40
CA VAL A 81 20.35 -21.43 8.65
C VAL A 81 20.11 -20.51 9.86
N TRP A 82 20.77 -19.35 9.92
CA TRP A 82 20.57 -18.38 11.00
C TRP A 82 19.16 -17.79 10.97
N LEU A 83 18.61 -17.52 9.78
CA LEU A 83 17.21 -17.14 9.64
C LEU A 83 16.24 -18.29 9.91
N ALA A 84 16.58 -19.53 9.55
CA ALA A 84 15.76 -20.68 9.89
C ALA A 84 15.70 -20.86 11.41
N ILE A 85 16.83 -20.72 12.12
CA ILE A 85 16.89 -20.74 13.59
C ILE A 85 16.12 -19.57 14.18
N LEU A 86 16.30 -18.36 13.63
CA LEU A 86 15.59 -17.17 14.09
C LEU A 86 14.08 -17.27 13.84
N ALA A 87 13.65 -17.86 12.73
CA ALA A 87 12.26 -18.11 12.40
C ALA A 87 11.65 -19.19 13.30
N ILE A 88 12.39 -20.25 13.63
CA ILE A 88 11.95 -21.29 14.57
C ILE A 88 11.85 -20.73 16.00
N LEU A 89 12.74 -19.81 16.39
CA LEU A 89 12.69 -19.15 17.69
C LEU A 89 11.63 -18.03 17.74
N SER A 90 11.36 -17.38 16.61
CA SER A 90 10.30 -16.39 16.47
C SER A 90 8.93 -17.05 16.42
N ALA A 91 8.79 -18.21 15.77
CA ALA A 91 7.56 -18.99 15.64
C ALA A 91 6.73 -19.13 16.93
N PRO A 92 7.30 -19.55 18.09
CA PRO A 92 6.55 -19.70 19.34
C PRO A 92 6.03 -18.37 19.89
N VAL A 93 6.59 -17.22 19.50
CA VAL A 93 6.13 -15.88 19.92
C VAL A 93 5.22 -15.26 18.86
N THR A 94 5.54 -15.41 17.58
CA THR A 94 4.75 -14.84 16.48
C THR A 94 3.39 -15.48 16.33
N LEU A 95 3.27 -16.80 16.55
CA LEU A 95 1.99 -17.49 16.44
C LEU A 95 0.96 -17.00 17.49
N PRO A 96 1.27 -17.00 18.81
CA PRO A 96 0.34 -16.47 19.80
C PRO A 96 0.11 -14.96 19.65
N LEU A 97 1.14 -14.18 19.27
CA LEU A 97 0.99 -12.74 19.07
C LEU A 97 0.06 -12.41 17.88
N ALA A 98 0.19 -13.13 16.77
CA ALA A 98 -0.67 -12.97 15.61
C ALA A 98 -2.13 -13.34 15.93
N LEU A 99 -2.34 -14.43 16.67
CA LEU A 99 -3.67 -14.82 17.14
C LEU A 99 -4.27 -13.77 18.07
N PHE A 100 -3.51 -13.25 19.03
CA PHE A 100 -3.98 -12.22 19.95
C PHE A 100 -4.41 -10.95 19.21
N LEU A 101 -3.61 -10.50 18.24
CA LEU A 101 -3.95 -9.33 17.42
C LEU A 101 -5.21 -9.60 16.60
N PHE A 102 -5.32 -10.77 15.98
CA PHE A 102 -6.50 -11.14 15.21
C PHE A 102 -7.78 -11.17 16.06
N LEU A 103 -7.71 -11.78 17.24
CA LEU A 103 -8.79 -11.77 18.24
C LEU A 103 -9.14 -10.35 18.68
N ALA A 104 -8.14 -9.51 18.96
CA ALA A 104 -8.36 -8.12 19.35
C ALA A 104 -9.07 -7.31 18.25
N VAL A 105 -8.75 -7.55 16.98
CA VAL A 105 -9.46 -6.91 15.85
C VAL A 105 -10.92 -7.37 15.80
N ILE A 106 -11.17 -8.67 15.99
CA ILE A 106 -12.54 -9.21 16.01
C ILE A 106 -13.33 -8.61 17.17
N THR A 107 -12.76 -8.51 18.37
CA THR A 107 -13.46 -7.95 19.53
C THR A 107 -13.77 -6.47 19.35
N ILE A 108 -12.84 -5.69 18.78
CA ILE A 108 -13.08 -4.28 18.45
C ILE A 108 -14.22 -4.14 17.42
N LEU A 109 -14.22 -4.99 16.40
CA LEU A 109 -15.26 -4.98 15.37
C LEU A 109 -16.63 -5.38 15.95
N ALA A 110 -16.67 -6.44 16.76
CA ALA A 110 -17.87 -6.87 17.47
C ALA A 110 -18.40 -5.78 18.42
N LEU A 111 -17.52 -5.09 19.14
CA LEU A 111 -17.88 -3.97 20.01
C LEU A 111 -18.47 -2.81 19.21
N GLY A 112 -17.89 -2.50 18.05
CA GLY A 112 -18.42 -1.49 17.13
C GLY A 112 -19.83 -1.83 16.64
N VAL A 113 -20.06 -3.07 16.24
CA VAL A 113 -21.40 -3.55 15.82
C VAL A 113 -22.38 -3.51 16.99
N ALA A 114 -21.97 -3.96 18.18
CA ALA A 114 -22.80 -3.94 19.38
C ALA A 114 -23.19 -2.50 19.77
N ALA A 115 -22.25 -1.55 19.73
CA ALA A 115 -22.52 -0.15 20.01
C ALA A 115 -23.57 0.44 19.06
N ILE A 116 -23.47 0.14 17.76
CA ILE A 116 -24.46 0.56 16.77
C ILE A 116 -25.83 -0.07 17.07
N ALA A 117 -25.87 -1.37 17.37
CA ALA A 117 -27.11 -2.07 17.71
C ALA A 117 -27.78 -1.50 18.97
N VAL A 118 -27.01 -1.14 20.00
CA VAL A 118 -27.50 -0.48 21.22
C VAL A 118 -28.10 0.89 20.87
N VAL A 119 -27.40 1.72 20.10
CA VAL A 119 -27.91 3.05 19.70
C VAL A 119 -29.22 2.93 18.92
N LEU A 120 -29.30 1.96 17.99
CA LEU A 120 -30.54 1.70 17.25
C LEU A 120 -31.66 1.22 18.16
N SER A 121 -31.37 0.30 19.08
CA SER A 121 -32.36 -0.24 20.03
C SER A 121 -32.90 0.84 20.97
N LEU A 122 -32.01 1.71 21.49
CA LEU A 122 -32.41 2.87 22.28
C LEU A 122 -33.25 3.84 21.47
N GLY A 123 -32.85 4.12 20.22
CA GLY A 123 -33.63 4.96 19.30
C GLY A 123 -35.08 4.46 19.18
N VAL A 124 -35.26 3.18 18.87
CA VAL A 124 -36.60 2.56 18.74
C VAL A 124 -37.37 2.60 20.06
N ALA A 125 -36.74 2.31 21.20
CA ALA A 125 -37.40 2.34 22.52
C ALA A 125 -37.89 3.75 22.91
N PHE A 126 -37.10 4.79 22.62
CA PHE A 126 -37.52 6.17 22.83
C PHE A 126 -38.64 6.59 21.86
N LEU A 127 -38.64 6.04 20.65
CA LEU A 127 -39.70 6.26 19.66
C LEU A 127 -41.04 5.70 20.14
N THR A 128 -41.05 4.43 20.60
CA THR A 128 -42.26 3.81 21.13
C THR A 128 -42.71 4.52 22.41
N SER A 129 -41.80 4.78 23.35
CA SER A 129 -42.11 5.50 24.59
C SER A 129 -42.66 6.91 24.33
N GLY A 130 -42.09 7.66 23.39
CA GLY A 130 -42.58 8.98 22.99
C GLY A 130 -43.99 8.92 22.41
N ILE A 131 -44.28 7.93 21.56
CA ILE A 131 -45.63 7.72 21.01
C ILE A 131 -46.62 7.40 22.15
N TYR A 132 -46.27 6.50 23.07
CA TYR A 132 -47.13 6.17 24.22
C TYR A 132 -47.44 7.40 25.07
N MET A 133 -46.45 8.25 25.38
CA MET A 133 -46.68 9.47 26.15
C MET A 133 -47.60 10.47 25.43
N LEU A 134 -47.55 10.56 24.09
CA LEU A 134 -48.45 11.42 23.33
C LEU A 134 -49.91 10.95 23.40
N PHE A 135 -50.14 9.64 23.35
CA PHE A 135 -51.49 9.08 23.51
C PHE A 135 -52.00 9.20 24.95
N ASP A 136 -51.15 8.92 25.94
CA ASP A 136 -51.53 9.04 27.36
C ASP A 136 -51.79 10.50 27.77
N SER A 137 -51.13 11.47 27.10
CA SER A 137 -51.38 12.91 27.29
C SER A 137 -52.86 13.29 27.12
N TRP A 138 -53.59 12.61 26.23
CA TRP A 138 -55.03 12.86 26.04
C TRP A 138 -55.86 12.54 27.30
N SER A 139 -55.41 11.59 28.11
CA SER A 139 -56.07 11.20 29.36
C SER A 139 -55.94 12.28 30.45
N TYR A 140 -54.82 13.02 30.47
CA TYR A 140 -54.56 14.08 31.46
C TYR A 140 -55.31 15.39 31.20
N LEU A 141 -56.00 15.52 30.06
CA LEU A 141 -56.84 16.68 29.74
C LEU A 141 -57.91 16.94 30.81
N ASN A 142 -58.39 15.87 31.47
CA ASN A 142 -59.39 15.96 32.53
C ASN A 142 -58.85 16.41 33.90
N ILE A 143 -57.53 16.45 34.09
CA ILE A 143 -56.91 16.81 35.38
C ILE A 143 -56.37 18.24 35.33
N SER A 144 -55.57 18.56 34.32
CA SER A 144 -55.03 19.91 34.13
C SER A 144 -54.48 20.11 32.71
N PHE A 145 -54.85 21.22 32.09
CA PHE A 145 -54.33 21.61 30.77
C PHE A 145 -52.80 21.78 30.77
N SER A 146 -52.24 22.32 31.87
CA SER A 146 -50.80 22.57 32.00
C SER A 146 -50.00 21.27 32.05
N ALA A 147 -50.50 20.27 32.78
CA ALA A 147 -49.89 18.94 32.84
C ALA A 147 -49.93 18.24 31.48
N THR A 148 -51.03 18.39 30.74
CA THR A 148 -51.16 17.83 29.39
C THR A 148 -50.18 18.46 28.40
N ALA A 149 -50.07 19.79 28.39
CA ALA A 149 -49.14 20.50 27.50
C ALA A 149 -47.68 20.11 27.77
N LEU A 150 -47.32 19.92 29.04
CA LEU A 150 -45.96 19.52 29.43
C LEU A 150 -45.65 18.08 29.02
N SER A 151 -46.55 17.12 29.28
CA SER A 151 -46.39 15.72 28.88
C SER A 151 -46.33 15.56 27.35
N PHE A 152 -47.17 16.31 26.64
CA PHE A 152 -47.18 16.33 25.17
C PHE A 152 -45.87 16.90 24.62
N GLY A 153 -45.36 17.97 25.23
CA GLY A 153 -44.05 18.55 24.90
C GLY A 153 -42.88 17.59 25.16
N LEU A 154 -42.90 16.86 26.27
CA LEU A 154 -41.89 15.84 26.58
C LEU A 154 -41.93 14.68 25.58
N GLY A 155 -43.13 14.22 25.19
CA GLY A 155 -43.30 13.21 24.15
C GLY A 155 -42.70 13.64 22.81
N LEU A 156 -42.98 14.87 22.37
CA LEU A 156 -42.40 15.46 21.16
C LEU A 156 -40.87 15.59 21.22
N LEU A 157 -40.32 16.02 22.36
CA LEU A 157 -38.87 16.08 22.56
C LEU A 157 -38.22 14.69 22.52
N ALA A 158 -38.84 13.69 23.14
CA ALA A 158 -38.36 12.31 23.11
C ALA A 158 -38.36 11.74 21.68
N LEU A 159 -39.41 12.01 20.90
CA LEU A 159 -39.47 11.63 19.49
C LEU A 159 -38.43 12.36 18.65
N GLY A 160 -38.25 13.66 18.88
CA GLY A 160 -37.24 14.48 18.22
C GLY A 160 -35.83 13.94 18.47
N LEU A 161 -35.49 13.65 19.73
CA LEU A 161 -34.21 13.08 20.13
C LEU A 161 -33.99 11.67 19.55
N SER A 162 -35.03 10.84 19.54
CA SER A 162 -34.98 9.50 18.94
C SER A 162 -34.68 9.57 17.44
N LEU A 163 -35.37 10.45 16.70
CA LEU A 163 -35.16 10.62 15.26
C LEU A 163 -33.73 11.15 14.98
N LEU A 164 -33.25 12.10 15.77
CA LEU A 164 -31.88 12.60 15.70
C LEU A 164 -30.84 11.51 15.96
N ALA A 165 -31.06 10.67 16.97
CA ALA A 165 -30.18 9.54 17.29
C ALA A 165 -30.13 8.52 16.15
N LEU A 166 -31.27 8.21 15.51
CA LEU A 166 -31.33 7.32 14.35
C LEU A 166 -30.62 7.89 13.13
N LEU A 167 -30.82 9.19 12.84
CA LEU A 167 -30.13 9.87 11.74
C LEU A 167 -28.61 9.94 12.00
N ALA A 168 -28.20 10.25 13.22
CA ALA A 168 -26.80 10.24 13.62
C ALA A 168 -26.17 8.85 13.47
N ALA A 169 -26.86 7.80 13.92
CA ALA A 169 -26.41 6.42 13.73
C ALA A 169 -26.27 6.07 12.23
N GLY A 170 -27.25 6.44 11.41
CA GLY A 170 -27.19 6.25 9.95
C GLY A 170 -26.05 7.02 9.29
N ALA A 171 -25.78 8.25 9.72
CA ALA A 171 -24.66 9.06 9.25
C ALA A 171 -23.31 8.44 9.62
N VAL A 172 -23.15 7.97 10.86
CA VAL A 172 -21.95 7.25 11.32
C VAL A 172 -21.73 5.98 10.49
N CYS A 173 -22.76 5.17 10.27
CA CYS A 173 -22.68 3.98 9.40
C CYS A 173 -22.21 4.34 7.98
N LYS A 174 -22.72 5.43 7.42
CA LYS A 174 -22.34 5.89 6.07
C LYS A 174 -20.89 6.38 6.02
N VAL A 175 -20.41 7.07 7.05
CA VAL A 175 -19.02 7.51 7.17
C VAL A 175 -18.08 6.31 7.31
N VAL A 176 -18.40 5.35 8.18
CA VAL A 176 -17.61 4.13 8.36
C VAL A 176 -17.55 3.33 7.05
N GLY A 177 -18.69 3.13 6.38
CA GLY A 177 -18.75 2.44 5.09
C GLY A 177 -17.93 3.14 4.00
N ARG A 178 -18.01 4.47 3.91
CA ARG A 178 -17.18 5.25 2.97
C ARG A 178 -15.68 5.14 3.28
N SER A 179 -15.29 5.15 4.55
CA SER A 179 -13.89 4.98 4.97
C SER A 179 -13.34 3.62 4.58
N ILE A 180 -14.11 2.55 4.76
CA ILE A 180 -13.73 1.19 4.33
C ILE A 180 -13.55 1.14 2.81
N VAL A 181 -14.50 1.69 2.05
CA VAL A 181 -14.43 1.74 0.57
C VAL A 181 -13.25 2.57 0.07
N ASN A 182 -12.95 3.69 0.74
CA ASN A 182 -11.80 4.53 0.38
C ASN A 182 -10.47 3.84 0.70
N LEU A 183 -10.38 3.10 1.80
CA LEU A 183 -9.21 2.28 2.09
C LEU A 183 -9.04 1.19 1.03
N ALA A 184 -10.10 0.45 0.69
CA ALA A 184 -10.06 -0.59 -0.35
C ALA A 184 -9.59 -0.03 -1.71
N ARG A 185 -10.15 1.11 -2.15
CA ARG A 185 -9.70 1.79 -3.38
C ARG A 185 -8.26 2.28 -3.30
N LYS A 186 -7.80 2.73 -2.13
CA LYS A 186 -6.41 3.18 -1.93
C LYS A 186 -5.42 2.02 -2.05
N THR A 187 -5.76 0.83 -1.55
CA THR A 187 -4.93 -0.37 -1.70
C THR A 187 -4.89 -0.85 -3.15
N GLU A 188 -6.01 -0.81 -3.87
CA GLU A 188 -6.10 -1.21 -5.27
C GLU A 188 -5.31 -0.26 -6.19
N ASN A 189 -5.45 1.06 -6.00
CA ASN A 189 -4.69 2.04 -6.76
C ASN A 189 -3.18 1.99 -6.49
N LYS A 190 -2.77 1.51 -5.30
CA LYS A 190 -1.34 1.32 -4.99
C LYS A 190 -0.78 0.08 -5.70
N ARG A 191 -1.58 -1.00 -5.85
CA ARG A 191 -1.19 -2.19 -6.64
C ARG A 191 -1.08 -1.89 -8.14
N ARG A 192 -1.93 -1.02 -8.71
CA ARG A 192 -1.87 -0.68 -10.14
C ARG A 192 -0.68 0.20 -10.55
N LYS A 193 0.08 0.74 -9.59
CA LYS A 193 1.24 1.63 -9.84
C LYS A 193 2.60 0.95 -9.64
N LEU A 194 2.61 -0.29 -9.14
CA LEU A 194 3.79 -1.16 -9.05
C LEU A 194 3.76 -2.12 -10.24
#